data_AF-A0A1V0N1U8-F1
#
_entry.id   AF-A0A1V0N1U8-F1
#
_cell.length_a   1.000
_cell.length_b   1.000
_cell.length_c   1.000
_cell.angle_alpha   90.00
_cell.angle_beta   90.00
_cell.angle_gamma   90.00
#
_symmetry.space_group_name_H-M   'P 1'
#
loop_
_entity.id
_entity.type
_entity.pdbx_description
1 polymer ?
#
loop_
_entity_poly.entity_id
_entity_poly.type
_entity_poly.pdbx_seq_one_letter_code
_entity_poly.pdbx_strand_id
1 'polypeptide(L)'
;MKREIVESLIISVFTLYLFIYSAITGVFVVYNTRLYPSIYQFLAFLLPYVVLPLLVFFRKNSVINRIYLYFLFIGLFSFIVLLFTYIVYPLMEIMVLLTIAFYTDIIDNLYYKENKPLFYRGATFVLILFVMLLVSRFFVISVPVEPTKIVVDSIYADFSHSQVPFLFYYGIIMRVNYIDFTMGIQSIILYLILAALLTENYFLIFSIVNINGGISRKKSNGRRGASAMVTPAISGAVSALSCQCEGLTAILPTIAAVVASAISTALLSESILLLLISNFMLTVFFNRRARVKLISHIKDLRNSNYFPLLAIFFVMLIPIMEVIGIFYHLQLTSLTFFYGVNILMFVSGIFLMYAITKIGMKPFIKTVKIKAILAAIASILMFIWFIPPIAYFAYTNYYYYFLMNIMGVISGLLTYLVYFNIAKFKAAYIEFNSMMFSMTALVLFYISIISLDDLFPFYGIKQQLYFSAILWGITLPFMWLSTIETMYRHSIVDTPILQKAHHQGKAIHAGK
;
A
#
# COMPACT_ATOMS: atom_id res chain seq x y z
N MET A 1 38.17 4.38 -20.48
CA MET A 1 37.08 3.73 -19.70
C MET A 1 36.38 4.82 -18.90
N LYS A 2 35.04 4.93 -18.93
CA LYS A 2 34.35 5.97 -18.14
C LYS A 2 34.63 5.74 -16.65
N ARG A 3 34.92 6.80 -15.89
CA ARG A 3 35.24 6.78 -14.44
C ARG A 3 34.29 5.86 -13.65
N GLU A 4 32.99 5.96 -13.93
CA GLU A 4 31.93 5.14 -13.34
C GLU A 4 32.13 3.63 -13.48
N ILE A 5 32.66 3.16 -14.62
CA ILE A 5 32.87 1.74 -14.88
C ILE A 5 34.02 1.22 -13.99
N VAL A 6 35.05 2.04 -13.81
CA VAL A 6 36.20 1.71 -12.96
C VAL A 6 35.74 1.65 -11.51
N GLU A 7 34.96 2.63 -11.06
CA GLU A 7 34.41 2.71 -9.71
C GLU A 7 33.49 1.51 -9.39
N SER A 8 32.60 1.13 -10.30
CA SER A 8 31.72 -0.03 -10.08
C SER A 8 32.48 -1.36 -10.09
N LEU A 9 33.53 -1.49 -10.92
CA LEU A 9 34.38 -2.68 -10.93
C LEU A 9 35.17 -2.80 -9.63
N ILE A 10 35.70 -1.69 -9.12
CA ILE A 10 36.36 -1.63 -7.80
C ILE A 10 35.38 -2.08 -6.72
N ILE A 11 34.14 -1.58 -6.73
CA ILE A 11 33.11 -1.99 -5.76
C ILE A 11 32.84 -3.49 -5.83
N SER A 12 32.62 -4.06 -7.03
CA SER A 12 32.38 -5.49 -7.19
C SER A 12 33.53 -6.34 -6.66
N VAL A 13 34.77 -5.99 -7.03
CA VAL A 13 35.97 -6.73 -6.61
C VAL A 13 36.17 -6.61 -5.10
N PHE A 14 35.99 -5.42 -4.54
CA PHE A 14 36.17 -5.17 -3.12
C PHE A 14 35.10 -5.85 -2.27
N THR A 15 33.85 -5.85 -2.73
CA THR A 15 32.75 -6.57 -2.09
C THR A 15 33.04 -8.08 -2.08
N LEU A 16 33.49 -8.63 -3.22
CA LEU A 16 33.89 -10.03 -3.33
C LEU A 16 35.05 -10.36 -2.38
N TYR A 17 36.07 -9.50 -2.30
CA TYR A 17 37.20 -9.66 -1.39
C TYR A 17 36.73 -9.69 0.07
N LEU A 18 35.87 -8.75 0.46
CA LEU A 18 35.33 -8.67 1.83
C LEU A 18 34.62 -9.97 2.21
N PHE A 19 33.77 -10.51 1.33
CA PHE A 19 33.08 -11.78 1.58
C PHE A 19 34.03 -12.97 1.66
N ILE A 20 35.01 -13.10 0.75
CA ILE A 20 36.00 -14.18 0.77
C ILE A 20 36.83 -14.11 2.04
N TYR A 21 37.31 -12.91 2.41
CA TYR A 21 38.08 -12.70 3.61
C TYR A 21 37.27 -13.06 4.86
N SER A 22 36.03 -12.58 4.98
CA SER A 22 35.13 -12.92 6.10
C SER A 22 34.87 -14.42 6.22
N ALA A 23 34.78 -15.15 5.09
CA ALA A 23 34.64 -16.61 5.09
C ALA A 23 35.92 -17.31 5.57
N ILE A 24 37.10 -16.84 5.15
CA ILE A 24 38.39 -17.41 5.56
C ILE A 24 38.66 -17.15 7.05
N THR A 25 38.33 -15.96 7.55
CA THR A 25 38.55 -15.58 8.96
C THR A 25 37.50 -16.15 9.91
N GLY A 26 36.54 -16.94 9.41
CA GLY A 26 35.48 -17.54 10.22
C GLY A 26 34.47 -16.53 10.79
N VAL A 27 34.45 -15.31 10.26
CA VAL A 27 33.44 -14.29 10.62
C VAL A 27 32.12 -14.61 9.94
N PHE A 28 32.17 -15.17 8.73
CA PHE A 28 31.00 -15.66 8.01
C PHE A 28 30.91 -17.18 8.14
N VAL A 29 29.84 -17.69 8.76
CA VAL A 29 29.63 -19.12 8.97
C VAL A 29 28.34 -19.56 8.30
N VAL A 30 28.43 -20.49 7.36
CA VAL A 30 27.28 -21.04 6.63
C VAL A 30 27.06 -22.49 7.05
N TYR A 31 25.98 -22.75 7.78
CA TYR A 31 25.60 -24.10 8.21
C TYR A 31 24.86 -24.82 7.10
N ASN A 32 25.49 -25.84 6.52
CA ASN A 32 24.96 -26.55 5.36
C ASN A 32 24.42 -27.92 5.76
N THR A 33 23.14 -28.19 5.53
CA THR A 33 22.55 -29.52 5.75
C THR A 33 22.44 -30.30 4.43
N ARG A 34 22.54 -31.63 4.47
CA ARG A 34 22.42 -32.49 3.26
C ARG A 34 21.06 -32.34 2.55
N LEU A 35 20.00 -32.01 3.29
CA LEU A 35 18.64 -31.90 2.76
C LEU A 35 18.30 -30.48 2.30
N TYR A 36 18.83 -29.44 2.96
CA TYR A 36 18.57 -28.04 2.65
C TYR A 36 19.88 -27.25 2.62
N PRO A 37 20.57 -27.26 1.46
CA PRO A 37 21.90 -26.70 1.39
C PRO A 37 21.89 -25.17 1.34
N SER A 38 22.00 -24.51 2.50
CA SER A 38 22.00 -23.04 2.71
C SER A 38 23.02 -22.26 1.88
N ILE A 39 24.08 -22.94 1.42
CA ILE A 39 25.16 -22.34 0.63
C ILE A 39 24.68 -21.81 -0.73
N TYR A 40 23.72 -22.46 -1.37
CA TYR A 40 23.22 -22.01 -2.68
C TYR A 40 22.36 -20.75 -2.54
N GLN A 41 21.57 -20.65 -1.48
CA GLN A 41 20.74 -19.47 -1.24
C GLN A 41 21.58 -18.31 -0.74
N PHE A 42 22.62 -18.59 0.04
CA PHE A 42 23.62 -17.58 0.39
C PHE A 42 24.34 -17.02 -0.85
N LEU A 43 24.77 -17.89 -1.78
CA LEU A 43 25.37 -17.45 -3.04
C LEU A 43 24.38 -16.64 -3.90
N ALA A 44 23.11 -17.04 -3.94
CA ALA A 44 22.06 -16.28 -4.63
C ALA A 44 21.82 -14.89 -4.02
N PHE A 45 21.99 -14.73 -2.71
CA PHE A 45 21.94 -13.44 -2.03
C PHE A 45 23.17 -12.58 -2.34
N LEU A 46 24.36 -13.18 -2.42
CA LEU A 46 25.63 -12.50 -2.64
C LEU A 46 25.82 -12.04 -4.09
N LEU A 47 25.34 -12.83 -5.06
CA LEU A 47 25.51 -12.60 -6.49
C LEU A 47 25.00 -11.20 -6.95
N PRO A 48 23.83 -10.70 -6.49
CA PRO A 48 23.40 -9.32 -6.70
C PRO A 48 24.46 -8.26 -6.36
N TYR A 49 25.13 -8.38 -5.21
CA TYR A 49 26.11 -7.37 -4.75
C TYR A 49 27.38 -7.35 -5.59
N VAL A 50 27.73 -8.47 -6.22
CA VAL A 50 28.93 -8.59 -7.07
C VAL A 50 28.62 -8.27 -8.53
N VAL A 51 27.49 -8.72 -9.05
CA VAL A 51 27.16 -8.64 -10.49
C VAL A 51 26.46 -7.32 -10.84
N LEU A 52 25.64 -6.76 -9.95
CA LEU A 52 24.81 -5.60 -10.30
C LEU A 52 25.57 -4.28 -10.41
N PRO A 53 26.69 -4.04 -9.71
CA PRO A 53 27.55 -2.92 -10.05
C PRO A 53 28.04 -2.97 -11.50
N LEU A 54 28.14 -4.15 -12.12
CA LEU A 54 28.51 -4.30 -13.53
C LEU A 54 27.39 -3.89 -14.49
N LEU A 55 26.16 -3.62 -14.02
CA LEU A 55 25.10 -3.07 -14.88
C LEU A 55 25.43 -1.68 -15.44
N VAL A 56 26.48 -1.00 -14.94
CA VAL A 56 26.98 0.25 -15.53
C VAL A 56 27.30 0.12 -17.01
N PHE A 57 27.73 -1.06 -17.48
CA PHE A 57 28.00 -1.30 -18.91
C PHE A 57 26.75 -1.12 -19.80
N PHE A 58 25.55 -1.28 -19.24
CA PHE A 58 24.27 -1.21 -19.95
C PHE A 58 23.43 0.04 -19.60
N ARG A 59 24.02 1.03 -18.92
CA ARG A 59 23.33 2.25 -18.40
C ARG A 59 22.73 3.17 -19.47
N LYS A 60 22.91 2.89 -20.77
CA LYS A 60 22.31 3.66 -21.87
C LYS A 60 20.78 3.68 -21.84
N ASN A 61 20.14 2.69 -21.20
CA ASN A 61 18.70 2.64 -21.01
C ASN A 61 18.29 3.28 -19.66
N SER A 62 17.27 4.16 -19.68
CA SER A 62 16.75 4.85 -18.48
C SER A 62 16.18 3.89 -17.42
N VAL A 63 15.69 2.72 -17.83
CA VAL A 63 15.25 1.66 -16.90
C VAL A 63 16.45 1.03 -16.19
N ILE A 64 17.49 0.68 -16.94
CA ILE A 64 18.71 0.07 -16.39
C ILE A 64 19.42 1.03 -15.43
N ASN A 65 19.45 2.33 -15.74
CA ASN A 65 20.00 3.34 -14.83
C ASN A 65 19.26 3.42 -13.48
N ARG A 66 17.94 3.24 -13.48
CA ARG A 66 17.13 3.20 -12.24
C ARG A 66 17.39 1.94 -11.43
N ILE A 67 17.41 0.78 -12.10
CA ILE A 67 17.73 -0.51 -11.47
C ILE A 67 19.11 -0.44 -10.82
N TYR A 68 20.11 0.05 -11.55
CA TYR A 68 21.47 0.25 -11.05
C TYR A 68 21.49 1.14 -9.79
N LEU A 69 20.75 2.26 -9.80
CA LEU A 69 20.64 3.15 -8.65
C LEU A 69 20.04 2.45 -7.42
N TYR A 70 18.96 1.69 -7.59
CA TYR A 70 18.33 0.96 -6.49
C TYR A 70 19.30 -0.04 -5.85
N PHE A 71 20.07 -0.76 -6.66
CA PHE A 71 21.07 -1.69 -6.17
C PHE A 71 22.26 -1.02 -5.51
N LEU A 72 22.70 0.16 -5.98
CA LEU A 72 23.71 0.93 -5.28
C LEU A 72 23.26 1.29 -3.86
N PHE A 73 22.02 1.75 -3.74
CA PHE A 73 21.44 2.13 -2.47
C PHE A 73 21.22 0.91 -1.52
N ILE A 74 20.85 -0.26 -2.05
CA ILE A 74 20.81 -1.52 -1.29
C ILE A 74 22.22 -1.90 -0.80
N GLY A 75 23.22 -1.80 -1.68
CA GLY A 75 24.62 -2.04 -1.34
C GLY A 75 25.06 -1.16 -0.17
N LEU A 76 24.85 0.15 -0.27
CA LEU A 76 25.14 1.09 0.82
C LEU A 76 24.47 0.69 2.13
N PHE A 77 23.16 0.38 2.10
CA PHE A 77 22.41 -0.04 3.29
C PHE A 77 22.98 -1.33 3.90
N SER A 78 23.33 -2.32 3.07
CA SER A 78 23.91 -3.57 3.53
C SER A 78 25.28 -3.38 4.20
N PHE A 79 26.13 -2.49 3.67
CA PHE A 79 27.42 -2.17 4.30
C PHE A 79 27.27 -1.46 5.64
N ILE A 80 26.26 -0.59 5.78
CA ILE A 80 25.93 0.03 7.07
C ILE A 80 25.53 -1.05 8.09
N VAL A 81 24.70 -2.03 7.70
CA VAL A 81 24.30 -3.13 8.59
C VAL A 81 25.52 -3.99 8.97
N LEU A 82 26.40 -4.29 8.01
CA LEU A 82 27.60 -5.08 8.23
C LEU A 82 28.61 -4.39 9.18
N LEU A 83 28.69 -3.05 9.15
CA LEU A 83 29.56 -2.28 10.05
C LEU A 83 29.32 -2.63 11.52
N PHE A 84 28.06 -2.83 11.91
CA PHE A 84 27.69 -3.20 13.29
C PHE A 84 28.19 -4.59 13.73
N THR A 85 28.52 -5.46 12.78
CA THR A 85 29.09 -6.79 13.07
C THR A 85 30.60 -6.78 13.06
N TYR A 86 31.19 -5.99 12.17
CA TYR A 86 32.64 -5.90 12.02
C TYR A 86 33.32 -4.97 13.03
N ILE A 87 32.58 -4.36 13.97
CA ILE A 87 33.14 -3.46 15.00
C ILE A 87 34.22 -4.12 15.88
N VAL A 88 34.23 -5.46 15.94
CA VAL A 88 35.23 -6.25 16.69
C VAL A 88 36.48 -6.56 15.84
N TYR A 89 36.44 -6.32 14.53
CA TYR A 89 37.50 -6.62 13.57
C TYR A 89 38.00 -5.32 12.92
N PRO A 90 39.03 -4.64 13.48
CA PRO A 90 39.40 -3.28 13.09
C PRO A 90 39.80 -3.12 11.61
N LEU A 91 40.41 -4.14 11.01
CA LEU A 91 40.72 -4.13 9.56
C LEU A 91 39.46 -4.20 8.70
N MET A 92 38.44 -4.93 9.13
CA MET A 92 37.17 -5.04 8.42
C MET A 92 36.33 -3.78 8.57
N GLU A 93 36.37 -3.14 9.74
CA GLU A 93 35.74 -1.84 9.96
C GLU A 93 36.27 -0.78 8.97
N ILE A 94 37.59 -0.68 8.82
CA ILE A 94 38.21 0.25 7.87
C ILE A 94 37.76 -0.06 6.44
N MET A 95 37.74 -1.34 6.05
CA MET A 95 37.32 -1.75 4.70
C MET A 95 35.84 -1.41 4.44
N VAL A 96 34.96 -1.61 5.43
CA VAL A 96 33.54 -1.26 5.34
C VAL A 96 33.36 0.25 5.26
N LEU A 97 34.06 1.03 6.09
CA LEU A 97 34.02 2.50 6.05
C LEU A 97 34.49 3.05 4.71
N LEU A 98 35.56 2.50 4.14
CA LEU A 98 36.03 2.85 2.80
C LEU A 98 34.97 2.54 1.74
N THR A 99 34.29 1.40 1.88
CA THR A 99 33.20 1.03 0.96
C THR A 99 32.02 1.99 1.07
N ILE A 100 31.60 2.34 2.29
CA ILE A 100 30.55 3.33 2.53
C ILE A 100 30.95 4.67 1.90
N ALA A 101 32.18 5.14 2.13
CA ALA A 101 32.69 6.37 1.55
C ALA A 101 32.61 6.35 0.01
N PHE A 102 33.01 5.24 -0.62
CA PHE A 102 32.93 5.06 -2.07
C PHE A 102 31.48 5.10 -2.59
N TYR A 103 30.56 4.36 -1.96
CA TYR A 103 29.15 4.40 -2.33
C TYR A 103 28.56 5.81 -2.18
N THR A 104 28.91 6.51 -1.10
CA THR A 104 28.43 7.88 -0.87
C THR A 104 28.97 8.86 -1.91
N ASP A 105 30.24 8.76 -2.32
CA ASP A 105 30.83 9.64 -3.34
C ASP A 105 30.17 9.43 -4.71
N ILE A 106 29.95 8.16 -5.10
CA ILE A 106 29.26 7.83 -6.37
C ILE A 106 27.82 8.36 -6.35
N ILE A 107 27.09 8.13 -5.26
CA ILE A 107 25.71 8.59 -5.12
C ILE A 107 25.64 10.12 -5.10
N ASP A 108 26.55 10.79 -4.39
CA ASP A 108 26.58 12.25 -4.30
C ASP A 108 26.91 12.89 -5.66
N ASN A 109 28.00 12.45 -6.31
CA ASN A 109 28.44 13.03 -7.56
C ASN A 109 27.48 12.74 -8.72
N LEU A 110 27.06 11.47 -8.91
CA LEU A 110 26.26 11.09 -10.08
C LEU A 110 24.76 11.35 -9.93
N TYR A 111 24.26 11.43 -8.70
CA TYR A 111 22.82 11.52 -8.46
C TYR A 111 22.43 12.72 -7.60
N TYR A 112 23.13 13.07 -6.53
CA TYR A 112 22.73 14.24 -5.73
C TYR A 112 23.06 15.57 -6.42
N LYS A 113 24.27 15.71 -6.99
CA LYS A 113 24.69 16.94 -7.67
C LYS A 113 24.09 17.06 -9.06
N GLU A 114 24.17 15.99 -9.85
CA GLU A 114 23.74 16.02 -11.26
C GLU A 114 22.25 15.72 -11.47
N ASN A 115 21.61 14.89 -10.63
CA ASN A 115 20.24 14.42 -10.89
C ASN A 115 19.41 14.18 -9.61
N LYS A 116 19.18 15.26 -8.83
CA LYS A 116 18.45 15.23 -7.55
C LYS A 116 17.16 14.38 -7.56
N PRO A 117 16.29 14.44 -8.59
CA PRO A 117 15.07 13.63 -8.61
C PRO A 117 15.34 12.12 -8.58
N LEU A 118 16.41 11.64 -9.24
CA LEU A 118 16.79 10.23 -9.19
C LEU A 118 17.32 9.86 -7.80
N PHE A 119 18.15 10.70 -7.17
CA PHE A 119 18.62 10.47 -5.81
C PHE A 119 17.46 10.23 -4.83
N TYR A 120 16.44 11.11 -4.84
CA TYR A 120 15.28 10.94 -3.96
C TYR A 120 14.51 9.65 -4.24
N ARG A 121 14.45 9.19 -5.51
CA ARG A 121 13.87 7.88 -5.86
C ARG A 121 14.64 6.73 -5.22
N GLY A 122 15.97 6.73 -5.32
CA GLY A 122 16.81 5.71 -4.70
C GLY A 122 16.66 5.66 -3.17
N ALA A 123 16.65 6.84 -2.53
CA ALA A 123 16.45 6.94 -1.08
C ALA A 123 15.04 6.46 -0.64
N THR A 124 14.00 6.83 -1.39
CA THR A 124 12.63 6.39 -1.10
C THR A 124 12.48 4.88 -1.32
N PHE A 125 13.14 4.32 -2.33
CA PHE A 125 13.17 2.89 -2.56
C PHE A 125 13.74 2.11 -1.37
N VAL A 126 14.88 2.53 -0.80
CA VAL A 126 15.45 1.89 0.39
C VAL A 126 14.55 2.06 1.60
N LEU A 127 14.00 3.25 1.79
CA LEU A 127 13.09 3.51 2.91
C LEU A 127 11.86 2.59 2.84
N ILE A 128 11.24 2.47 1.66
CA ILE A 128 10.11 1.57 1.43
C ILE A 128 10.53 0.13 1.68
N LEU A 129 11.62 -0.34 1.08
CA LEU A 129 12.12 -1.70 1.25
C LEU A 129 12.38 -2.01 2.73
N PHE A 130 13.04 -1.11 3.46
CA PHE A 130 13.31 -1.25 4.88
C PHE A 130 12.03 -1.34 5.72
N VAL A 131 11.06 -0.43 5.48
CA VAL A 131 9.76 -0.47 6.16
C VAL A 131 9.01 -1.77 5.84
N MET A 132 9.01 -2.22 4.59
CA MET A 132 8.38 -3.49 4.19
C MET A 132 9.02 -4.67 4.92
N LEU A 133 10.36 -4.74 5.01
CA LEU A 133 11.09 -5.80 5.70
C LEU A 133 10.83 -5.79 7.22
N LEU A 134 10.73 -4.61 7.83
CA LEU A 134 10.45 -4.45 9.25
C LEU A 134 9.00 -4.85 9.59
N VAL A 135 8.02 -4.32 8.84
CA VAL A 135 6.61 -4.65 9.01
C VAL A 135 6.36 -6.13 8.77
N SER A 136 7.12 -6.73 7.84
CA SER A 136 7.04 -8.16 7.56
C SER A 136 7.74 -9.06 8.58
N ARG A 137 8.40 -8.49 9.60
CA ARG A 137 9.27 -9.24 10.53
C ARG A 137 10.35 -10.07 9.84
N PHE A 138 10.81 -9.64 8.66
CA PHE A 138 12.01 -10.24 8.05
C PHE A 138 13.28 -9.67 8.64
N PHE A 139 13.18 -8.44 9.12
CA PHE A 139 14.20 -7.78 9.91
C PHE A 139 13.71 -7.72 11.36
N VAL A 140 14.27 -8.54 12.24
CA VAL A 140 13.90 -8.62 13.66
C VAL A 140 15.09 -8.20 14.50
N ILE A 141 14.87 -7.31 15.46
CA ILE A 141 15.88 -7.00 16.48
C ILE A 141 15.82 -8.11 17.52
N SER A 142 16.90 -8.89 17.63
CA SER A 142 16.98 -10.03 18.52
C SER A 142 18.18 -9.92 19.47
N VAL A 143 18.22 -10.79 20.48
CA VAL A 143 19.36 -10.87 21.39
C VAL A 143 20.50 -11.57 20.63
N PRO A 144 21.73 -11.04 20.65
CA PRO A 144 22.82 -11.58 19.86
C PRO A 144 23.17 -12.98 20.36
N VAL A 145 23.15 -13.95 19.45
CA VAL A 145 23.58 -15.33 19.73
C VAL A 145 25.10 -15.43 19.70
N GLU A 146 25.73 -14.84 18.67
CA GLU A 146 27.19 -14.69 18.56
C GLU A 146 27.52 -13.30 17.98
N PRO A 147 27.86 -12.29 18.81
CA PRO A 147 27.99 -10.91 18.36
C PRO A 147 29.16 -10.67 17.38
N THR A 148 30.09 -11.62 17.28
CA THR A 148 31.28 -11.55 16.44
C THR A 148 31.15 -12.28 15.10
N LYS A 149 30.04 -12.99 14.85
CA LYS A 149 29.88 -13.78 13.62
C LYS A 149 28.57 -13.47 12.92
N ILE A 150 28.61 -13.58 11.59
CA ILE A 150 27.42 -13.65 10.74
C ILE A 150 27.14 -15.13 10.52
N VAL A 151 26.03 -15.59 11.08
CA VAL A 151 25.61 -16.99 10.98
C VAL A 151 24.50 -17.09 9.95
N VAL A 152 24.70 -17.91 8.92
CA VAL A 152 23.66 -18.24 7.94
C VAL A 152 23.26 -19.69 8.14
N ASP A 153 21.99 -19.89 8.49
CA ASP A 153 21.39 -21.22 8.63
C ASP A 153 20.16 -21.34 7.71
N SER A 154 19.69 -22.56 7.51
CA SER A 154 18.41 -22.80 6.87
C SER A 154 17.26 -22.39 7.79
N ILE A 155 16.17 -21.88 7.22
CA ILE A 155 14.92 -21.62 7.96
C ILE A 155 14.39 -22.87 8.68
N TYR A 156 14.72 -24.06 8.18
CA TYR A 156 14.32 -25.32 8.78
C TYR A 156 15.08 -25.70 10.06
N ALA A 157 16.11 -24.93 10.44
CA ALA A 157 16.76 -25.07 11.74
C ALA A 157 15.83 -24.65 12.88
N ASP A 158 15.00 -23.62 12.64
CA ASP A 158 14.10 -23.06 13.64
C ASP A 158 12.64 -23.49 13.46
N PHE A 159 12.24 -23.87 12.23
CA PHE A 159 10.85 -24.18 11.89
C PHE A 159 10.67 -25.53 11.19
N SER A 160 9.63 -26.27 11.59
CA SER A 160 9.27 -27.51 10.90
C SER A 160 8.76 -27.25 9.48
N HIS A 161 8.91 -28.24 8.59
CA HIS A 161 8.54 -28.10 7.17
C HIS A 161 7.07 -27.68 6.94
N SER A 162 6.17 -28.12 7.82
CA SER A 162 4.74 -27.79 7.79
C SER A 162 4.43 -26.36 8.25
N GLN A 163 5.34 -25.72 8.97
CA GLN A 163 5.21 -24.34 9.45
C GLN A 163 5.91 -23.34 8.52
N VAL A 164 6.77 -23.82 7.62
CA VAL A 164 7.45 -22.96 6.65
C VAL A 164 6.53 -22.68 5.46
N PRO A 165 6.29 -21.41 5.13
CA PRO A 165 5.36 -21.04 4.07
C PRO A 165 6.01 -21.16 2.70
N PHE A 166 5.20 -21.33 1.66
CA PHE A 166 5.69 -21.55 0.29
C PHE A 166 6.68 -20.47 -0.19
N LEU A 167 6.43 -19.19 0.13
CA LEU A 167 7.32 -18.07 -0.25
C LEU A 167 8.69 -18.09 0.44
N PHE A 168 8.88 -18.99 1.42
CA PHE A 168 10.13 -19.17 2.17
C PHE A 168 10.63 -20.61 2.12
N TYR A 169 10.10 -21.43 1.21
CA TYR A 169 10.72 -22.72 0.97
C TYR A 169 12.17 -22.51 0.51
N TYR A 170 13.07 -23.25 1.16
CA TYR A 170 14.52 -23.04 1.06
C TYR A 170 14.99 -21.66 1.57
N GLY A 171 14.27 -21.03 2.48
CA GLY A 171 14.71 -19.79 3.13
C GLY A 171 15.97 -19.97 3.96
N ILE A 172 16.69 -18.87 4.16
CA ILE A 172 17.82 -18.75 5.08
C ILE A 172 17.50 -17.77 6.20
N ILE A 173 18.09 -18.02 7.36
CA ILE A 173 18.12 -17.08 8.48
C ILE A 173 19.56 -16.62 8.60
N MET A 174 19.80 -15.34 8.34
CA MET A 174 21.08 -14.70 8.53
C MET A 174 21.03 -13.92 9.84
N ARG A 175 21.74 -14.42 10.85
CA ARG A 175 21.87 -13.80 12.16
C ARG A 175 23.11 -12.91 12.14
N VAL A 176 22.89 -11.61 12.26
CA VAL A 176 23.86 -10.51 12.28
C VAL A 176 23.74 -9.88 13.66
N ASN A 177 24.78 -9.25 14.20
CA ASN A 177 24.76 -8.73 15.56
C ASN A 177 23.47 -7.91 15.89
N TYR A 178 22.66 -8.36 16.87
CA TYR A 178 21.34 -7.83 17.24
C TYR A 178 20.23 -7.86 16.18
N ILE A 179 20.46 -8.49 15.02
CA ILE A 179 19.57 -8.45 13.86
C ILE A 179 19.46 -9.85 13.26
N ASP A 180 18.26 -10.40 13.25
CA ASP A 180 17.94 -11.59 12.47
C ASP A 180 17.28 -11.19 11.15
N PHE A 181 17.85 -11.68 10.06
CA PHE A 181 17.33 -11.52 8.71
C PHE A 181 16.82 -12.84 8.15
N THR A 182 15.50 -13.00 8.09
CA THR A 182 14.85 -14.20 7.55
C THR A 182 14.41 -13.94 6.12
N MET A 183 14.93 -14.71 5.17
CA MET A 183 14.69 -14.45 3.75
C MET A 183 14.66 -15.71 2.88
N GLY A 184 13.73 -15.74 1.93
CA GLY A 184 13.72 -16.69 0.82
C GLY A 184 14.10 -15.98 -0.48
N ILE A 185 14.66 -16.69 -1.45
CA ILE A 185 15.02 -16.09 -2.75
C ILE A 185 13.77 -15.49 -3.42
N GLN A 186 12.66 -16.21 -3.37
CA GLN A 186 11.37 -15.81 -3.92
C GLN A 186 10.84 -14.55 -3.22
N SER A 187 10.95 -14.49 -1.89
CA SER A 187 10.53 -13.31 -1.14
C SER A 187 11.41 -12.11 -1.48
N ILE A 188 12.74 -12.21 -1.45
CA ILE A 188 13.62 -11.07 -1.78
C ILE A 188 13.33 -10.50 -3.17
N ILE A 189 13.22 -11.35 -4.19
CA ILE A 189 12.92 -10.91 -5.56
C ILE A 189 11.57 -10.18 -5.59
N LEU A 190 10.55 -10.75 -4.92
CA LEU A 190 9.23 -10.14 -4.83
C LEU A 190 9.28 -8.75 -4.16
N TYR A 191 9.95 -8.61 -3.01
CA TYR A 191 10.05 -7.33 -2.30
C TYR A 191 10.84 -6.29 -3.08
N LEU A 192 11.90 -6.68 -3.79
CA LEU A 192 12.65 -5.77 -4.65
C LEU A 192 11.79 -5.24 -5.80
N ILE A 193 11.04 -6.12 -6.47
CA ILE A 193 10.13 -5.73 -7.56
C ILE A 193 9.03 -4.83 -7.02
N LEU A 194 8.41 -5.21 -5.90
CA LEU A 194 7.37 -4.42 -5.25
C LEU A 194 7.91 -3.05 -4.84
N ALA A 195 8.99 -2.97 -4.07
CA ALA A 195 9.58 -1.70 -3.65
C ALA A 195 9.92 -0.78 -4.84
N ALA A 196 10.39 -1.33 -5.96
CA ALA A 196 10.65 -0.58 -7.18
C ALA A 196 9.35 -0.04 -7.82
N LEU A 197 8.32 -0.88 -7.94
CA LEU A 197 7.00 -0.49 -8.45
C LEU A 197 6.35 0.57 -7.56
N LEU A 198 6.40 0.38 -6.24
CA LEU A 198 5.92 1.32 -5.23
C LEU A 198 6.58 2.68 -5.39
N THR A 199 7.91 2.70 -5.45
CA THR A 199 8.67 3.93 -5.63
C THR A 199 8.26 4.66 -6.89
N GLU A 200 8.18 3.97 -8.04
CA GLU A 200 7.78 4.62 -9.29
C GLU A 200 6.32 5.11 -9.25
N ASN A 201 5.39 4.35 -8.66
CA ASN A 201 4.00 4.77 -8.47
C ASN A 201 3.91 6.04 -7.61
N TYR A 202 4.61 6.10 -6.47
CA TYR A 202 4.61 7.29 -5.62
C TYR A 202 5.13 8.52 -6.35
N PHE A 203 6.26 8.40 -7.06
CA PHE A 203 6.81 9.52 -7.82
C PHE A 203 5.89 9.98 -8.96
N LEU A 204 5.20 9.06 -9.63
CA LEU A 204 4.20 9.39 -10.66
C LEU A 204 3.01 10.13 -10.04
N ILE A 205 2.45 9.64 -8.94
CA ILE A 205 1.34 10.28 -8.21
C ILE A 205 1.73 11.70 -7.79
N PHE A 206 2.87 11.87 -7.11
CA PHE A 206 3.35 13.19 -6.69
C PHE A 206 3.60 14.13 -7.87
N SER A 207 4.11 13.62 -8.99
CA SER A 207 4.32 14.45 -10.20
C SER A 207 3.01 14.99 -10.77
N ILE A 208 1.96 14.15 -10.87
CA ILE A 208 0.64 14.53 -11.39
C ILE A 208 -0.01 15.57 -10.48
N VAL A 209 0.07 15.38 -9.16
CA VAL A 209 -0.53 16.29 -8.17
C VAL A 209 0.21 17.64 -8.12
N ASN A 210 1.55 17.64 -8.19
CA ASN A 210 2.37 18.85 -8.06
C ASN A 210 2.30 19.75 -9.32
N ILE A 211 2.29 19.17 -10.53
CA ILE A 211 2.21 19.91 -11.79
C ILE A 211 0.98 20.84 -11.82
N ASN A 212 -0.16 20.38 -11.28
CA ASN A 212 -1.37 21.20 -11.24
C ASN A 212 -1.42 22.19 -10.07
N GLY A 213 -0.76 21.90 -8.94
CA GLY A 213 -0.54 22.88 -7.88
C GLY A 213 0.24 24.12 -8.37
N GLY A 214 1.22 23.90 -9.25
CA GLY A 214 2.01 24.97 -9.88
C GLY A 214 1.24 25.80 -10.93
N ILE A 215 0.42 25.15 -11.77
CA ILE A 215 -0.43 25.83 -12.78
C ILE A 215 -1.50 26.68 -12.10
N SER A 216 -2.08 26.22 -10.98
CA SER A 216 -3.07 26.99 -10.20
C SER A 216 -2.44 28.21 -9.51
N ARG A 217 -1.18 28.12 -9.06
CA ARG A 217 -0.42 29.24 -8.48
C ARG A 217 -0.11 30.36 -9.47
N LYS A 218 0.32 30.02 -10.70
CA LYS A 218 0.66 31.03 -11.73
C LYS A 218 -0.53 31.87 -12.21
N LYS A 219 -1.77 31.41 -12.01
CA LYS A 219 -3.00 32.12 -12.41
C LYS A 219 -3.55 33.08 -11.33
N SER A 220 -2.99 33.09 -10.13
CA SER A 220 -3.49 33.85 -8.97
C SER A 220 -2.80 35.20 -8.74
N ASN A 221 -2.38 35.90 -9.81
CA ASN A 221 -1.98 37.32 -9.72
C ASN A 221 -3.12 38.30 -10.03
N GLY A 222 -4.33 37.81 -10.32
CA GLY A 222 -5.51 38.64 -10.56
C GLY A 222 -6.71 38.18 -9.73
N ARG A 223 -6.90 38.80 -8.57
CA ARG A 223 -8.13 38.89 -7.76
C ARG A 223 -8.99 37.60 -7.59
N ARG A 224 -9.03 37.13 -6.33
CA ARG A 224 -9.94 36.11 -5.75
C ARG A 224 -9.77 34.67 -6.26
N GLY A 225 -8.57 34.12 -6.11
CA GLY A 225 -8.32 32.68 -6.13
C GLY A 225 -8.74 32.00 -4.82
N ALA A 226 -10.04 31.82 -4.59
CA ALA A 226 -10.53 31.11 -3.40
C ALA A 226 -10.17 29.61 -3.47
N SER A 227 -9.41 29.18 -2.47
CA SER A 227 -9.05 27.81 -2.07
C SER A 227 -8.21 27.01 -3.08
N ALA A 228 -6.94 27.39 -3.19
CA ALA A 228 -5.89 26.40 -3.40
C ALA A 228 -5.95 25.41 -2.22
N MET A 229 -6.43 24.21 -2.53
CA MET A 229 -5.84 22.93 -2.15
C MET A 229 -5.30 22.85 -0.71
N VAL A 230 -5.91 21.96 0.08
CA VAL A 230 -5.14 21.09 0.98
C VAL A 230 -3.83 20.78 0.28
N THR A 231 -2.71 21.18 0.88
CA THR A 231 -1.38 21.28 0.24
C THR A 231 -1.19 20.14 -0.76
N PRO A 232 -0.73 20.37 -2.00
CA PRO A 232 -0.49 19.30 -2.97
C PRO A 232 0.28 18.11 -2.38
N ALA A 233 1.10 18.36 -1.36
CA ALA A 233 1.74 17.36 -0.52
C ALA A 233 0.76 16.51 0.32
N ILE A 234 -0.25 17.09 0.96
CA ILE A 234 -1.27 16.37 1.74
C ILE A 234 -2.23 15.63 0.80
N SER A 235 -2.67 16.22 -0.31
CA SER A 235 -3.50 15.50 -1.30
C SER A 235 -2.71 14.37 -1.98
N GLY A 236 -1.44 14.62 -2.30
CA GLY A 236 -0.54 13.60 -2.84
C GLY A 236 -0.23 12.51 -1.81
N ALA A 237 -0.04 12.86 -0.54
CA ALA A 237 0.14 11.92 0.55
C ALA A 237 -1.13 11.11 0.82
N VAL A 238 -2.32 11.72 0.81
CA VAL A 238 -3.60 11.02 1.00
C VAL A 238 -3.85 10.06 -0.16
N SER A 239 -3.64 10.47 -1.41
CA SER A 239 -3.80 9.54 -2.52
C SER A 239 -2.70 8.47 -2.59
N ALA A 240 -1.48 8.80 -2.16
CA ALA A 240 -0.40 7.83 -1.96
C ALA A 240 -0.71 6.82 -0.83
N LEU A 241 -1.33 7.26 0.27
CA LEU A 241 -1.80 6.41 1.36
C LEU A 241 -3.08 5.64 1.00
N SER A 242 -3.88 6.15 0.06
CA SER A 242 -5.08 5.48 -0.49
C SER A 242 -4.72 4.34 -1.45
N CYS A 243 -3.50 4.38 -1.96
CA CYS A 243 -2.80 3.26 -2.56
C CYS A 243 -2.43 2.26 -1.43
N GLN A 244 -3.40 1.45 -0.97
CA GLN A 244 -3.21 0.45 0.10
C GLN A 244 -2.98 -0.97 -0.42
N CYS A 245 -3.11 -1.21 -1.73
CA CYS A 245 -2.60 -2.43 -2.36
C CYS A 245 -1.09 -2.57 -2.07
N GLU A 246 -0.41 -1.42 -1.96
CA GLU A 246 0.97 -1.22 -1.61
C GLU A 246 1.29 -1.69 -0.18
N GLY A 247 0.52 -1.23 0.81
CA GLY A 247 0.64 -1.65 2.21
C GLY A 247 0.29 -3.12 2.41
N LEU A 248 -0.67 -3.64 1.65
CA LEU A 248 -1.01 -5.06 1.62
C LEU A 248 0.17 -5.90 1.12
N THR A 249 0.76 -5.54 -0.02
CA THR A 249 1.94 -6.25 -0.56
C THR A 249 3.15 -6.19 0.38
N ALA A 250 3.21 -5.16 1.22
CA ALA A 250 4.24 -4.99 2.24
C ALA A 250 4.08 -5.87 3.49
N ILE A 251 2.88 -6.38 3.79
CA ILE A 251 2.59 -7.20 4.98
C ILE A 251 2.39 -8.69 4.60
N LEU A 252 1.98 -8.94 3.35
CA LEU A 252 1.49 -10.23 2.89
C LEU A 252 2.41 -11.45 3.09
N PRO A 253 3.74 -11.34 2.98
CA PRO A 253 4.58 -12.53 3.12
C PRO A 253 4.65 -13.07 4.57
N THR A 254 4.49 -12.22 5.58
CA THR A 254 4.27 -12.65 6.98
C THR A 254 2.91 -13.31 7.14
N ILE A 255 1.90 -12.80 6.43
CA ILE A 255 0.55 -13.36 6.39
C ILE A 255 0.55 -14.73 5.72
N ALA A 256 1.26 -14.88 4.60
CA ALA A 256 1.43 -16.14 3.89
C ALA A 256 2.02 -17.21 4.81
N ALA A 257 2.75 -16.79 5.85
CA ALA A 257 3.28 -17.69 6.86
C ALA A 257 2.29 -18.25 7.88
N VAL A 258 1.23 -17.50 8.14
CA VAL A 258 0.26 -17.85 9.19
C VAL A 258 -1.06 -18.32 8.58
N VAL A 259 -1.42 -17.84 7.39
CA VAL A 259 -2.70 -18.13 6.72
C VAL A 259 -2.47 -19.06 5.55
N ALA A 260 -3.23 -20.16 5.52
CA ALA A 260 -3.20 -21.17 4.46
C ALA A 260 -3.07 -20.54 3.06
N SER A 261 -2.16 -21.10 2.26
CA SER A 261 -1.62 -20.55 1.01
C SER A 261 -2.66 -20.05 0.02
N ALA A 262 -3.87 -20.61 -0.03
CA ALA A 262 -4.88 -20.24 -1.02
C ALA A 262 -5.43 -18.81 -0.87
N ILE A 263 -5.82 -18.40 0.35
CA ILE A 263 -6.42 -17.07 0.58
C ILE A 263 -5.36 -15.97 0.44
N SER A 264 -4.17 -16.23 0.98
CA SER A 264 -3.03 -15.31 0.87
C SER A 264 -2.60 -15.15 -0.59
N THR A 265 -2.52 -16.24 -1.37
CA THR A 265 -2.15 -16.16 -2.79
C THR A 265 -3.19 -15.41 -3.61
N ALA A 266 -4.48 -15.60 -3.35
CA ALA A 266 -5.54 -14.86 -4.04
C ALA A 266 -5.43 -13.35 -3.79
N LEU A 267 -5.33 -12.93 -2.52
CA LEU A 267 -5.18 -11.51 -2.16
C LEU A 267 -3.87 -10.91 -2.69
N LEU A 268 -2.79 -11.70 -2.72
CA LEU A 268 -1.50 -11.32 -3.30
C LEU A 268 -1.62 -11.07 -4.80
N SER A 269 -2.23 -12.03 -5.51
CA SER A 269 -2.43 -11.93 -6.96
C SER A 269 -3.32 -10.74 -7.32
N GLU A 270 -4.38 -10.50 -6.56
CA GLU A 270 -5.28 -9.36 -6.74
C GLU A 270 -4.53 -8.04 -6.54
N SER A 271 -3.71 -7.94 -5.50
CA SER A 271 -3.00 -6.70 -5.19
C SER A 271 -1.87 -6.40 -6.15
N ILE A 272 -1.11 -7.42 -6.58
CA ILE A 272 -0.12 -7.26 -7.64
C ILE A 272 -0.81 -6.86 -8.95
N LEU A 273 -1.93 -7.50 -9.30
CA LEU A 273 -2.68 -7.15 -10.49
C LEU A 273 -3.16 -5.69 -10.44
N LEU A 274 -3.75 -5.25 -9.33
CA LEU A 274 -4.20 -3.86 -9.15
C LEU A 274 -3.02 -2.87 -9.22
N LEU A 275 -1.86 -3.21 -8.65
CA LEU A 275 -0.64 -2.39 -8.73
C LEU A 275 -0.12 -2.27 -10.17
N LEU A 276 -0.11 -3.37 -10.92
CA LEU A 276 0.28 -3.38 -12.33
C LEU A 276 -0.69 -2.56 -13.18
N ILE A 277 -2.00 -2.69 -12.95
CA ILE A 277 -3.01 -1.90 -13.64
C ILE A 277 -2.87 -0.42 -13.26
N SER A 278 -2.63 -0.08 -11.98
CA SER A 278 -2.35 1.30 -11.55
C SER A 278 -1.16 1.89 -12.29
N ASN A 279 -0.03 1.18 -12.34
CA ASN A 279 1.17 1.65 -13.01
C ASN A 279 0.93 1.83 -14.53
N PHE A 280 0.23 0.87 -15.15
CA PHE A 280 -0.18 0.97 -16.55
C PHE A 280 -1.07 2.20 -16.80
N MET A 281 -2.07 2.42 -15.96
CA MET A 281 -3.00 3.56 -16.08
C MET A 281 -2.29 4.90 -15.89
N LEU A 282 -1.41 5.00 -14.89
CA LEU A 282 -0.60 6.18 -14.63
C LEU A 282 0.32 6.50 -15.80
N THR A 283 1.02 5.50 -16.33
CA THR A 283 2.02 5.68 -17.39
C THR A 283 1.39 5.95 -18.75
N VAL A 284 0.35 5.21 -19.12
CA VAL A 284 -0.25 5.26 -20.47
C VAL A 284 -1.28 6.37 -20.59
N PHE A 285 -2.18 6.52 -19.61
CA PHE A 285 -3.30 7.44 -19.71
C PHE A 285 -3.05 8.74 -18.95
N PHE A 286 -2.75 8.67 -17.66
CA PHE A 286 -2.75 9.87 -16.81
C PHE A 286 -1.56 10.80 -17.06
N ASN A 287 -0.36 10.26 -17.23
CA ASN A 287 0.81 11.06 -17.58
C ASN A 287 0.66 11.72 -18.96
N ARG A 288 -0.05 11.06 -19.89
CA ARG A 288 -0.37 11.59 -21.23
C ARG A 288 -1.65 12.41 -21.29
N ARG A 289 -2.34 12.63 -20.15
CA ARG A 289 -3.64 13.32 -20.03
C ARG A 289 -4.73 12.78 -20.97
N ALA A 290 -4.66 11.51 -21.31
CA ALA A 290 -5.63 10.85 -22.18
C ALA A 290 -6.88 10.46 -21.40
N ARG A 291 -8.06 10.61 -22.02
CA ARG A 291 -9.34 10.24 -21.39
C ARG A 291 -9.50 8.71 -21.36
N VAL A 292 -9.80 8.17 -20.19
CA VAL A 292 -10.13 6.75 -19.97
C VAL A 292 -11.63 6.54 -20.20
N LYS A 293 -11.99 5.70 -21.18
CA LYS A 293 -13.40 5.37 -21.52
C LYS A 293 -14.14 4.64 -20.38
N LEU A 294 -13.46 3.86 -19.55
CA LEU A 294 -14.09 3.13 -18.43
C LEU A 294 -14.73 4.08 -17.42
N ILE A 295 -14.00 5.15 -17.04
CA ILE A 295 -14.45 6.12 -16.03
C ILE A 295 -15.65 6.92 -16.53
N SER A 296 -15.72 7.22 -17.84
CA SER A 296 -16.89 7.88 -18.41
C SER A 296 -18.13 6.99 -18.37
N HIS A 297 -17.99 5.68 -18.69
CA HIS A 297 -19.13 4.75 -18.65
C HIS A 297 -19.70 4.57 -17.24
N ILE A 298 -18.85 4.47 -16.21
CA ILE A 298 -19.31 4.38 -14.80
C ILE A 298 -20.10 5.65 -14.41
N LYS A 299 -19.66 6.82 -14.87
CA LYS A 299 -20.34 8.08 -14.61
C LYS A 299 -21.71 8.15 -15.31
N ASP A 300 -21.81 7.61 -16.53
CA ASP A 300 -23.06 7.56 -17.29
C ASP A 300 -24.06 6.59 -16.65
N LEU A 301 -23.59 5.42 -16.18
CA LEU A 301 -24.42 4.47 -15.44
C LEU A 301 -25.00 5.09 -14.16
N ARG A 302 -24.19 5.79 -13.37
CA ARG A 302 -24.62 6.49 -12.14
C ARG A 302 -25.69 7.56 -12.42
N ASN A 303 -25.59 8.23 -13.56
CA ASN A 303 -26.51 9.28 -13.95
C ASN A 303 -27.80 8.76 -14.60
N SER A 304 -27.86 7.46 -14.93
CA SER A 304 -29.03 6.83 -15.50
C SER A 304 -30.20 6.75 -14.51
N ASN A 305 -31.42 6.66 -15.04
CA ASN A 305 -32.63 6.46 -14.24
C ASN A 305 -32.73 5.05 -13.62
N TYR A 306 -31.89 4.11 -14.05
CA TYR A 306 -31.86 2.74 -13.53
C TYR A 306 -31.13 2.63 -12.18
N PHE A 307 -30.15 3.50 -11.93
CA PHE A 307 -29.33 3.42 -10.72
C PHE A 307 -30.12 3.68 -9.41
N PRO A 308 -31.05 4.66 -9.33
CA PRO A 308 -31.94 4.81 -8.17
C PRO A 308 -32.84 3.58 -7.91
N LEU A 309 -33.31 2.92 -8.96
CA LEU A 309 -34.16 1.74 -8.84
C LEU A 309 -33.38 0.56 -8.27
N LEU A 310 -32.15 0.36 -8.75
CA LEU A 310 -31.20 -0.61 -8.20
C LEU A 310 -30.87 -0.31 -6.72
N ALA A 311 -30.65 0.96 -6.38
CA ALA A 311 -30.38 1.40 -5.02
C ALA A 311 -31.54 1.07 -4.07
N ILE A 312 -32.79 1.33 -4.47
CA ILE A 312 -33.99 1.00 -3.68
C ILE A 312 -34.15 -0.51 -3.52
N PHE A 313 -33.88 -1.28 -4.58
CA PHE A 313 -33.91 -2.75 -4.51
C PHE A 313 -32.94 -3.28 -3.45
N PHE A 314 -31.69 -2.78 -3.40
CA PHE A 314 -30.73 -3.15 -2.36
C PHE A 314 -31.18 -2.76 -0.95
N VAL A 315 -31.77 -1.57 -0.78
CA VAL A 315 -32.29 -1.12 0.53
C VAL A 315 -33.39 -2.04 1.05
N MET A 316 -34.23 -2.59 0.17
CA MET A 316 -35.28 -3.54 0.57
C MET A 316 -34.74 -4.96 0.82
N LEU A 317 -33.73 -5.39 0.06
CA LEU A 317 -33.18 -6.75 0.15
C LEU A 317 -32.39 -6.98 1.45
N ILE A 318 -31.64 -5.98 1.92
CA ILE A 318 -30.71 -6.14 3.05
C ILE A 318 -31.42 -6.51 4.37
N PRO A 319 -32.53 -5.86 4.77
CA PRO A 319 -33.30 -6.27 5.95
C PRO A 319 -33.87 -7.69 5.83
N ILE A 320 -34.27 -8.12 4.63
CA ILE A 320 -34.74 -9.49 4.40
C ILE A 320 -33.61 -10.49 4.66
N MET A 321 -32.42 -10.22 4.14
CA MET A 321 -31.21 -11.03 4.36
C MET A 321 -30.81 -11.08 5.84
N GLU A 322 -30.94 -9.96 6.57
CA GLU A 322 -30.70 -9.91 8.01
C GLU A 322 -31.66 -10.84 8.76
N VAL A 323 -32.97 -10.73 8.52
CA VAL A 323 -33.97 -11.56 9.20
C VAL A 323 -33.75 -13.05 8.91
N ILE A 324 -33.46 -13.40 7.66
CA ILE A 324 -33.15 -14.78 7.27
C ILE A 324 -31.92 -15.28 8.06
N GLY A 325 -30.85 -14.51 8.13
CA GLY A 325 -29.67 -14.95 8.86
C GLY A 325 -29.84 -14.96 10.38
N ILE A 326 -30.68 -14.09 10.95
CA ILE A 326 -31.10 -14.17 12.36
C ILE A 326 -31.83 -15.49 12.62
N PHE A 327 -32.74 -15.88 11.73
CA PHE A 327 -33.50 -17.13 11.83
C PHE A 327 -32.58 -18.36 11.83
N TYR A 328 -31.48 -18.34 11.08
CA TYR A 328 -30.45 -19.39 11.06
C TYR A 328 -29.34 -19.21 12.11
N HIS A 329 -29.47 -18.25 13.03
CA HIS A 329 -28.44 -17.93 14.04
C HIS A 329 -27.05 -17.62 13.46
N LEU A 330 -26.98 -17.09 12.23
CA LEU A 330 -25.72 -16.75 11.57
C LEU A 330 -24.97 -15.61 12.28
N GLN A 331 -25.69 -14.74 12.98
CA GLN A 331 -25.11 -13.69 13.82
C GLN A 331 -24.27 -14.25 14.97
N LEU A 332 -24.59 -15.43 15.49
CA LEU A 332 -23.81 -16.06 16.58
C LEU A 332 -22.70 -16.96 16.05
N THR A 333 -22.89 -17.52 14.86
CA THR A 333 -22.00 -18.55 14.32
C THR A 333 -21.01 -18.05 13.28
N SER A 334 -21.20 -16.84 12.72
CA SER A 334 -20.36 -16.30 11.66
C SER A 334 -20.06 -14.82 11.86
N LEU A 335 -18.79 -14.51 12.14
CA LEU A 335 -18.27 -13.15 12.24
C LEU A 335 -18.48 -12.37 10.92
N THR A 336 -18.36 -13.06 9.77
CA THR A 336 -18.61 -12.47 8.45
C THR A 336 -20.06 -12.05 8.28
N PHE A 337 -21.01 -12.81 8.80
CA PHE A 337 -22.41 -12.41 8.76
C PHE A 337 -22.67 -11.24 9.73
N PHE A 338 -22.18 -11.34 10.97
CA PHE A 338 -22.37 -10.33 12.01
C PHE A 338 -21.92 -8.94 11.57
N TYR A 339 -20.66 -8.80 11.11
CA TYR A 339 -20.16 -7.52 10.61
C TYR A 339 -20.57 -7.22 9.17
N GLY A 340 -20.77 -8.24 8.34
CA GLY A 340 -21.19 -8.08 6.94
C GLY A 340 -22.56 -7.43 6.83
N VAL A 341 -23.53 -7.84 7.65
CA VAL A 341 -24.85 -7.20 7.72
C VAL A 341 -24.72 -5.74 8.13
N ASN A 342 -23.87 -5.43 9.12
CA ASN A 342 -23.66 -4.05 9.55
C ASN A 342 -23.12 -3.15 8.43
N ILE A 343 -22.14 -3.66 7.66
CA ILE A 343 -21.59 -2.96 6.49
C ILE A 343 -22.63 -2.81 5.38
N LEU A 344 -23.44 -3.84 5.13
CA LEU A 344 -24.55 -3.75 4.19
C LEU A 344 -25.57 -2.70 4.61
N MET A 345 -25.89 -2.61 5.91
CA MET A 345 -26.76 -1.56 6.45
C MET A 345 -26.18 -0.16 6.28
N PHE A 346 -24.87 0.00 6.41
CA PHE A 346 -24.20 1.25 6.04
C PHE A 346 -24.36 1.59 4.55
N VAL A 347 -24.15 0.62 3.66
CA VAL A 347 -24.36 0.81 2.21
C VAL A 347 -25.83 1.13 1.89
N SER A 348 -26.77 0.47 2.57
CA SER A 348 -28.21 0.73 2.41
C SER A 348 -28.56 2.16 2.83
N GLY A 349 -27.98 2.67 3.92
CA GLY A 349 -28.12 4.07 4.32
C GLY A 349 -27.63 5.05 3.26
N ILE A 350 -26.49 4.77 2.61
CA ILE A 350 -25.98 5.58 1.48
C ILE A 350 -26.98 5.59 0.33
N PHE A 351 -27.48 4.42 -0.07
CA PHE A 351 -28.44 4.27 -1.16
C PHE A 351 -29.79 4.89 -0.87
N LEU A 352 -30.27 4.80 0.36
CA LEU A 352 -31.50 5.44 0.82
C LEU A 352 -31.39 6.96 0.70
N MET A 353 -30.31 7.55 1.20
CA MET A 353 -30.11 9.00 1.08
C MET A 353 -29.93 9.43 -0.38
N TYR A 354 -29.24 8.62 -1.20
CA TYR A 354 -29.13 8.85 -2.64
C TYR A 354 -30.51 8.92 -3.30
N ALA A 355 -31.38 7.94 -3.04
CA ALA A 355 -32.74 7.91 -3.57
C ALA A 355 -33.56 9.14 -3.12
N ILE A 356 -33.50 9.50 -1.83
CA ILE A 356 -34.16 10.70 -1.27
C ILE A 356 -33.71 11.97 -2.02
N THR A 357 -32.40 12.12 -2.27
CA THR A 357 -31.89 13.30 -3.01
C THR A 357 -32.32 13.34 -4.47
N LYS A 358 -32.60 12.19 -5.09
CA LYS A 358 -33.10 12.09 -6.46
C LYS A 358 -34.59 12.38 -6.56
N ILE A 359 -35.39 12.03 -5.54
CA ILE A 359 -36.83 12.31 -5.47
C ILE A 359 -37.12 13.81 -5.29
N GLY A 360 -36.12 14.62 -4.96
CA GLY A 360 -36.21 16.09 -4.99
C GLY A 360 -35.88 16.78 -3.67
N MET A 361 -35.67 16.01 -2.59
CA MET A 361 -35.24 16.57 -1.30
C MET A 361 -33.76 16.90 -1.36
N LYS A 362 -33.42 18.19 -1.38
CA LYS A 362 -32.03 18.68 -1.43
C LYS A 362 -31.61 19.29 -0.09
N PRO A 363 -31.32 18.47 0.93
CA PRO A 363 -30.89 18.98 2.23
C PRO A 363 -29.56 19.70 2.09
N PHE A 364 -29.52 20.95 2.56
CA PHE A 364 -28.37 21.83 2.40
C PHE A 364 -27.70 22.15 3.74
N ILE A 365 -26.41 21.85 3.84
CA ILE A 365 -25.58 22.16 5.01
C ILE A 365 -24.64 23.31 4.67
N LYS A 366 -24.81 24.45 5.36
CA LYS A 366 -24.05 25.68 5.09
C LYS A 366 -22.59 25.60 5.53
N THR A 367 -22.30 25.16 6.76
CA THR A 367 -20.98 25.32 7.36
C THR A 367 -20.08 24.08 7.17
N VAL A 368 -18.79 24.32 6.91
CA VAL A 368 -17.79 23.24 6.77
C VAL A 368 -17.60 22.48 8.09
N LYS A 369 -17.66 23.18 9.23
CA LYS A 369 -17.56 22.56 10.56
C LYS A 369 -18.63 21.49 10.79
N ILE A 370 -19.89 21.79 10.44
CA ILE A 370 -20.99 20.83 10.60
C ILE A 370 -20.77 19.61 9.70
N LYS A 371 -20.29 19.79 8.45
CA LYS A 371 -19.96 18.68 7.55
C LYS A 371 -18.85 17.78 8.13
N ALA A 372 -17.82 18.37 8.71
CA ALA A 372 -16.72 17.64 9.34
C ALA A 372 -17.19 16.86 10.58
N ILE A 373 -18.00 17.49 11.43
CA ILE A 373 -18.60 16.84 12.60
C ILE A 373 -19.49 15.68 12.18
N LEU A 374 -20.36 15.87 11.17
CA LEU A 374 -21.21 14.80 10.64
C LEU A 374 -20.40 13.64 10.06
N ALA A 375 -19.30 13.93 9.34
CA ALA A 375 -18.40 12.91 8.83
C ALA A 375 -17.73 12.11 9.97
N ALA A 376 -17.29 12.79 11.03
CA ALA A 376 -16.72 12.15 12.20
C ALA A 376 -17.75 11.29 12.95
N ILE A 377 -18.97 11.81 13.15
CA ILE A 377 -20.07 11.07 13.79
C ILE A 377 -20.42 9.83 12.96
N ALA A 378 -20.57 9.96 11.64
CA ALA A 378 -20.84 8.82 10.77
C ALA A 378 -19.76 7.74 10.93
N SER A 379 -18.49 8.15 10.90
CA SER A 379 -17.35 7.26 11.10
C SER A 379 -17.41 6.53 12.45
N ILE A 380 -17.64 7.27 13.54
CA ILE A 380 -17.71 6.71 14.90
C ILE A 380 -18.88 5.73 15.02
N LEU A 381 -20.07 6.09 14.53
CA LEU A 381 -21.26 5.23 14.58
C LEU A 381 -21.03 3.89 13.87
N MET A 382 -20.25 3.88 12.79
CA MET A 382 -19.92 2.64 12.06
C MET A 382 -18.88 1.81 12.82
N PHE A 383 -17.78 2.45 13.26
CA PHE A 383 -16.61 1.71 13.74
C PHE A 383 -16.58 1.43 15.25
N ILE A 384 -17.47 2.05 16.03
CA ILE A 384 -17.58 1.77 17.47
C ILE A 384 -17.86 0.29 17.76
N TRP A 385 -18.57 -0.40 16.85
CA TRP A 385 -18.93 -1.81 16.98
C TRP A 385 -17.79 -2.80 16.66
N PHE A 386 -16.67 -2.31 16.14
CA PHE A 386 -15.46 -3.10 15.92
C PHE A 386 -14.56 -3.15 17.17
N ILE A 387 -14.96 -2.48 18.25
CA ILE A 387 -14.27 -2.53 19.55
C ILE A 387 -14.77 -3.77 20.31
N PRO A 388 -13.91 -4.72 20.72
CA PRO A 388 -14.36 -6.02 21.24
C PRO A 388 -15.33 -5.98 22.43
N PRO A 389 -15.11 -5.14 23.47
CA PRO A 389 -16.09 -4.99 24.55
C PRO A 389 -17.49 -4.56 24.07
N ILE A 390 -17.56 -3.73 23.02
CA ILE A 390 -18.84 -3.22 22.49
C ILE A 390 -19.51 -4.28 21.61
N ALA A 391 -18.72 -4.97 20.79
CA ALA A 391 -19.18 -6.09 19.98
C ALA A 391 -19.80 -7.21 20.84
N TYR A 392 -19.26 -7.47 22.03
CA TYR A 392 -19.78 -8.47 22.96
C TYR A 392 -21.23 -8.19 23.40
N PHE A 393 -21.61 -6.92 23.59
CA PHE A 393 -23.01 -6.57 23.92
C PHE A 393 -23.96 -6.89 22.76
N ALA A 394 -23.55 -6.58 21.53
CA ALA A 394 -24.32 -6.91 20.33
C ALA A 394 -24.37 -8.42 20.05
N TYR A 395 -23.31 -9.16 20.40
CA TYR A 395 -23.28 -10.62 20.29
C TYR A 395 -24.25 -11.30 21.27
N THR A 396 -24.30 -10.82 22.51
CA THR A 396 -25.08 -11.45 23.58
C THR A 396 -26.56 -11.06 23.60
N ASN A 397 -26.93 -9.91 23.03
CA ASN A 397 -28.27 -9.37 23.16
C ASN A 397 -28.79 -8.73 21.85
N TYR A 398 -29.96 -9.21 21.41
CA TYR A 398 -30.63 -8.79 20.19
C TYR A 398 -30.95 -7.30 20.12
N TYR A 399 -31.22 -6.63 21.25
CA TYR A 399 -31.48 -5.19 21.26
C TYR A 399 -30.25 -4.39 20.84
N TYR A 400 -29.06 -4.81 21.29
CA TYR A 400 -27.81 -4.16 20.90
C TYR A 400 -27.40 -4.52 19.47
N TYR A 401 -27.69 -5.75 19.01
CA TYR A 401 -27.51 -6.12 17.59
C TYR A 401 -28.39 -5.26 16.66
N PHE A 402 -29.65 -5.07 17.02
CA PHE A 402 -30.55 -4.18 16.27
C PHE A 402 -30.07 -2.72 16.29
N LEU A 403 -29.60 -2.23 17.44
CA LEU A 403 -29.02 -0.90 17.56
C LEU A 403 -27.77 -0.73 16.67
N MET A 404 -26.90 -1.74 16.63
CA MET A 404 -25.72 -1.81 15.78
C MET A 404 -26.10 -1.59 14.31
N ASN A 405 -27.14 -2.28 13.82
CA ASN A 405 -27.60 -2.18 12.45
C ASN A 405 -28.29 -0.85 12.13
N ILE A 406 -29.10 -0.31 13.05
CA ILE A 406 -29.66 1.05 12.92
C ILE A 406 -28.53 2.10 12.84
N MET A 407 -27.52 2.00 13.70
CA MET A 407 -26.38 2.92 13.68
C MET A 407 -25.63 2.83 12.36
N GLY A 408 -25.51 1.63 11.77
CA GLY A 408 -24.99 1.43 10.42
C GLY A 408 -25.79 2.22 9.37
N VAL A 409 -27.12 2.09 9.35
CA VAL A 409 -28.00 2.84 8.42
C VAL A 409 -27.84 4.35 8.60
N ILE A 410 -27.89 4.83 9.84
CA ILE A 410 -27.73 6.27 10.16
C ILE A 410 -26.36 6.77 9.69
N SER A 411 -25.29 6.00 9.95
CA SER A 411 -23.95 6.33 9.48
C SER A 411 -23.89 6.47 7.96
N GLY A 412 -24.51 5.55 7.22
CA GLY A 412 -24.61 5.61 5.76
C GLY A 412 -25.36 6.83 5.24
N LEU A 413 -26.51 7.15 5.85
CA LEU A 413 -27.31 8.34 5.53
C LEU A 413 -26.49 9.62 5.72
N LEU A 414 -25.81 9.75 6.87
CA LEU A 414 -24.97 10.90 7.19
C LEU A 414 -23.80 11.02 6.22
N THR A 415 -23.18 9.90 5.86
CA THR A 415 -22.05 9.86 4.92
C THR A 415 -22.46 10.41 3.55
N TYR A 416 -23.57 9.94 2.99
CA TYR A 416 -24.03 10.44 1.71
C TYR A 416 -24.54 11.90 1.80
N LEU A 417 -25.18 12.29 2.90
CA LEU A 417 -25.60 13.68 3.15
C LEU A 417 -24.40 14.64 3.10
N VAL A 418 -23.29 14.27 3.73
CA VAL A 418 -22.02 15.03 3.68
C VAL A 418 -21.48 15.05 2.25
N TYR A 419 -21.42 13.89 1.57
CA TYR A 419 -20.97 13.77 0.18
C TYR A 419 -21.76 14.67 -0.79
N PHE A 420 -23.08 14.74 -0.65
CA PHE A 420 -23.95 15.60 -1.46
C PHE A 420 -23.63 17.09 -1.26
N ASN A 421 -23.28 17.47 -0.02
CA ASN A 421 -23.03 18.85 0.37
C ASN A 421 -21.57 19.31 0.20
N ILE A 422 -20.64 18.41 -0.15
CA ILE A 422 -19.24 18.75 -0.39
C ILE A 422 -18.97 18.86 -1.89
N ALA A 423 -18.73 20.08 -2.38
CA ALA A 423 -18.28 20.31 -3.76
C ALA A 423 -16.75 20.23 -3.91
N LYS A 424 -16.00 20.88 -3.00
CA LYS A 424 -14.55 21.06 -3.12
C LYS A 424 -13.70 19.86 -2.67
N PHE A 425 -14.16 19.11 -1.67
CA PHE A 425 -13.42 17.97 -1.07
C PHE A 425 -14.02 16.61 -1.43
N LYS A 426 -14.80 16.56 -2.52
CA LYS A 426 -15.62 15.39 -2.85
C LYS A 426 -14.77 14.16 -3.15
N ALA A 427 -13.64 14.35 -3.82
CA ALA A 427 -12.68 13.30 -4.16
C ALA A 427 -12.03 12.71 -2.89
N ALA A 428 -11.40 13.56 -2.08
CA ALA A 428 -10.78 13.15 -0.81
C ALA A 428 -11.78 12.50 0.16
N TYR A 429 -13.04 12.93 0.14
CA TYR A 429 -14.08 12.32 0.97
C TYR A 429 -14.49 10.92 0.48
N ILE A 430 -14.52 10.67 -0.84
CA ILE A 430 -14.74 9.31 -1.37
C ILE A 430 -13.53 8.43 -0.98
N GLU A 431 -12.29 8.91 -1.19
CA GLU A 431 -11.07 8.19 -0.80
C GLU A 431 -11.11 7.81 0.68
N PHE A 432 -11.38 8.77 1.57
CA PHE A 432 -11.52 8.53 3.00
C PHE A 432 -12.53 7.41 3.29
N ASN A 433 -13.77 7.52 2.81
CA ASN A 433 -14.79 6.50 3.08
C ASN A 433 -14.43 5.12 2.51
N SER A 434 -13.80 5.06 1.33
CA SER A 434 -13.31 3.79 0.77
C SER A 434 -12.16 3.19 1.58
N MET A 435 -11.30 4.04 2.16
CA MET A 435 -10.13 3.67 2.94
C MET A 435 -10.48 3.15 4.35
N MET A 436 -11.60 3.58 4.93
CA MET A 436 -11.94 3.20 6.31
C MET A 436 -12.12 1.69 6.46
N PHE A 437 -12.88 1.04 5.56
CA PHE A 437 -13.15 -0.40 5.66
C PHE A 437 -11.92 -1.26 5.41
N SER A 438 -11.08 -0.89 4.44
CA SER A 438 -9.84 -1.62 4.15
C SER A 438 -8.82 -1.46 5.27
N MET A 439 -8.74 -0.29 5.92
CA MET A 439 -7.90 -0.08 7.10
C MET A 439 -8.39 -0.90 8.30
N THR A 440 -9.70 -0.99 8.52
CA THR A 440 -10.24 -1.87 9.57
C THR A 440 -9.93 -3.34 9.30
N ALA A 441 -10.06 -3.80 8.06
CA ALA A 441 -9.65 -5.15 7.68
C ALA A 441 -8.17 -5.40 8.00
N LEU A 442 -7.29 -4.46 7.64
CA LEU A 442 -5.86 -4.54 7.90
C LEU A 442 -5.55 -4.58 9.39
N VAL A 443 -6.16 -3.70 10.20
CA VAL A 443 -5.94 -3.65 11.66
C VAL A 443 -6.38 -4.95 12.34
N LEU A 444 -7.59 -5.44 12.04
CA LEU A 444 -8.08 -6.70 12.58
C LEU A 444 -7.14 -7.85 12.21
N PHE A 445 -6.75 -7.91 10.95
CA PHE A 445 -5.88 -8.96 10.45
C PHE A 445 -4.48 -8.92 11.06
N TYR A 446 -3.90 -7.72 11.21
CA TYR A 446 -2.59 -7.52 11.81
C TYR A 446 -2.58 -7.95 13.28
N ILE A 447 -3.58 -7.55 14.06
CA ILE A 447 -3.69 -7.92 15.47
C ILE A 447 -3.89 -9.45 15.61
N SER A 448 -4.82 -10.04 14.84
CA SER A 448 -5.08 -11.48 14.90
C SER A 448 -3.85 -12.32 14.52
N ILE A 449 -3.03 -11.90 13.55
CA ILE A 449 -1.88 -12.68 13.07
C ILE A 449 -0.62 -12.45 13.90
N ILE A 450 -0.30 -11.20 14.22
CA ILE A 450 1.02 -10.85 14.79
C ILE A 450 1.00 -10.90 16.31
N SER A 451 -0.10 -10.48 16.94
CA SER A 451 -0.25 -10.62 18.39
C SER A 451 -0.74 -12.01 18.79
N LEU A 452 -1.21 -12.83 17.83
CA LEU A 452 -1.91 -14.09 18.06
C LEU A 452 -3.09 -13.94 19.05
N ASP A 453 -3.62 -12.72 19.16
CA ASP A 453 -4.69 -12.39 20.07
C ASP A 453 -6.04 -12.61 19.39
N ASP A 454 -6.91 -13.34 20.07
CA ASP A 454 -8.28 -13.53 19.65
C ASP A 454 -9.09 -12.29 20.04
N LEU A 455 -9.18 -11.31 19.13
CA LEU A 455 -9.89 -10.04 19.35
C LEU A 455 -11.35 -10.27 19.75
N PHE A 456 -12.01 -11.22 19.10
CA PHE A 456 -13.38 -11.65 19.32
C PHE A 456 -13.40 -13.15 19.68
N PRO A 457 -13.07 -13.50 20.93
CA PRO A 457 -12.85 -14.90 21.35
C PRO A 457 -14.08 -15.78 21.20
N PHE A 458 -15.27 -15.18 21.10
CA PHE A 458 -16.54 -15.87 20.89
C PHE A 458 -16.74 -16.41 19.46
N TYR A 459 -15.95 -15.96 18.48
CA TYR A 459 -15.98 -16.48 17.10
C TYR A 459 -14.73 -17.28 16.72
N GLY A 460 -13.62 -17.06 17.43
CA GLY A 460 -12.34 -17.72 17.15
C GLY A 460 -11.50 -17.03 16.07
N ILE A 461 -10.19 -17.20 16.17
CA ILE A 461 -9.18 -16.62 15.27
C ILE A 461 -9.43 -16.93 13.77
N LYS A 462 -9.90 -18.14 13.43
CA LYS A 462 -10.14 -18.55 12.02
C LYS A 462 -11.19 -17.66 11.35
N GLN A 463 -12.26 -17.32 12.07
CA GLN A 463 -13.31 -16.47 11.51
C GLN A 463 -12.86 -15.02 11.34
N GLN A 464 -11.99 -14.52 12.23
CA GLN A 464 -11.39 -13.18 12.09
C GLN A 464 -10.50 -13.10 10.86
N LEU A 465 -9.69 -14.12 10.62
CA LEU A 465 -8.84 -14.21 9.43
C LEU A 465 -9.68 -14.23 8.16
N TYR A 466 -10.73 -15.05 8.11
CA TYR A 466 -11.61 -15.13 6.94
C TYR A 466 -12.40 -13.84 6.72
N PHE A 467 -12.98 -13.26 7.77
CA PHE A 467 -13.70 -12.00 7.65
C PHE A 467 -12.79 -10.88 7.17
N SER A 468 -11.60 -10.74 7.77
CA SER A 468 -10.65 -9.69 7.37
C SER A 468 -10.22 -9.88 5.93
N ALA A 469 -9.92 -11.12 5.50
CA ALA A 469 -9.59 -11.42 4.11
C ALA A 469 -10.73 -11.10 3.14
N ILE A 470 -11.99 -11.46 3.47
CA ILE A 470 -13.17 -11.18 2.66
C ILE A 470 -13.44 -9.67 2.59
N LEU A 471 -13.47 -9.00 3.74
CA LEU A 471 -13.68 -7.55 3.83
C LEU A 471 -12.64 -6.83 2.99
N TRP A 472 -11.39 -7.29 3.04
CA TRP A 472 -10.31 -6.71 2.28
C TRP A 472 -10.44 -6.94 0.77
N GLY A 473 -10.61 -8.19 0.33
CA GLY A 473 -10.79 -8.54 -1.08
C GLY A 473 -11.98 -7.83 -1.72
N ILE A 474 -13.06 -7.58 -0.96
CA ILE A 474 -14.20 -6.79 -1.45
C ILE A 474 -13.86 -5.31 -1.52
N THR A 475 -13.18 -4.73 -0.52
CA THR A 475 -12.96 -3.28 -0.40
C THR A 475 -11.83 -2.76 -1.30
N LEU A 476 -10.84 -3.60 -1.62
CA LEU A 476 -9.67 -3.24 -2.44
C LEU A 476 -10.05 -2.70 -3.84
N PRO A 477 -10.91 -3.36 -4.64
CA PRO A 477 -11.35 -2.83 -5.93
C PRO A 477 -12.05 -1.47 -5.83
N PHE A 478 -12.88 -1.24 -4.80
CA PHE A 478 -13.60 0.03 -4.62
C PHE A 478 -12.64 1.17 -4.27
N MET A 479 -11.69 0.91 -3.39
CA MET A 479 -10.65 1.87 -3.03
C MET A 479 -9.72 2.17 -4.21
N TRP A 480 -9.35 1.15 -4.97
CA TRP A 480 -8.57 1.32 -6.20
C TRP A 480 -9.32 2.19 -7.22
N LEU A 481 -10.62 1.92 -7.47
CA LEU A 481 -11.45 2.73 -8.35
C LEU A 481 -11.58 4.18 -7.87
N SER A 482 -11.75 4.39 -6.56
CA SER A 482 -11.80 5.72 -5.94
C SER A 482 -10.52 6.50 -6.22
N THR A 483 -9.36 5.89 -5.97
CA THR A 483 -8.03 6.47 -6.20
C THR A 483 -7.78 6.76 -7.68
N ILE A 484 -8.24 5.88 -8.58
CA ILE A 484 -8.13 6.11 -10.03
C ILE A 484 -9.05 7.25 -10.48
N GLU A 485 -10.26 7.38 -9.92
CA GLU A 485 -11.15 8.51 -10.21
C GLU A 485 -10.57 9.84 -9.72
N THR A 486 -9.98 9.87 -8.52
CA THR A 486 -9.32 11.08 -8.01
C THR A 486 -8.13 11.47 -8.87
N MET A 487 -7.28 10.51 -9.24
CA MET A 487 -6.18 10.72 -10.18
C MET A 487 -6.66 11.20 -11.55
N TYR A 488 -7.75 10.63 -12.09
CA TYR A 488 -8.36 11.07 -13.33
C TYR A 488 -8.77 12.55 -13.26
N ARG A 489 -9.47 12.95 -12.18
CA ARG A 489 -9.88 14.35 -11.96
C ARG A 489 -8.70 15.30 -11.81
N HIS A 490 -7.60 14.84 -11.22
CA HIS A 490 -6.37 15.62 -11.16
C HIS A 490 -5.66 15.68 -12.52
N SER A 491 -5.67 14.63 -13.33
CA SER A 491 -4.97 14.57 -14.62
C SER A 491 -5.64 15.40 -15.72
N ILE A 492 -6.98 15.48 -15.72
CA ILE A 492 -7.76 16.19 -16.72
C ILE A 492 -8.25 17.49 -16.09
N VAL A 493 -7.60 18.60 -16.46
CA VAL A 493 -8.12 19.93 -16.16
C VAL A 493 -9.47 20.06 -16.85
N ASP A 494 -10.54 20.20 -16.07
CA ASP A 494 -11.80 20.75 -16.58
C ASP A 494 -11.46 22.14 -17.13
N THR A 495 -11.16 22.25 -18.42
CA THR A 495 -10.95 23.54 -19.07
C THR A 495 -12.33 24.14 -19.35
N PRO A 496 -12.78 25.18 -18.60
CA PRO A 496 -13.95 25.97 -19.00
C PRO A 496 -13.74 26.71 -20.33
N ILE A 497 -12.52 26.65 -20.89
CA ILE A 497 -12.09 27.33 -22.11
C ILE A 497 -12.68 26.65 -23.37
N LEU A 498 -12.84 25.32 -23.37
CA LEU A 498 -13.44 24.61 -24.52
C LEU A 498 -14.95 24.80 -24.61
N GLN A 499 -15.66 24.98 -23.49
CA GLN A 499 -17.09 25.33 -23.52
C GLN A 499 -17.33 26.77 -23.97
N LYS A 500 -16.48 27.74 -23.57
CA LYS A 500 -16.58 29.11 -24.09
C LYS A 500 -16.23 29.21 -25.58
N ALA A 501 -15.23 28.48 -26.06
CA ALA A 501 -14.91 28.43 -27.49
C ALA A 501 -16.03 27.77 -28.31
N HIS A 502 -16.70 26.74 -27.77
CA HIS A 502 -17.82 26.09 -28.47
C HIS A 502 -19.12 26.92 -28.44
N HIS A 503 -19.36 27.68 -27.36
CA HIS A 503 -20.50 28.61 -27.29
C HIS A 503 -20.26 29.91 -28.07
N GLN A 504 -19.03 30.43 -28.10
CA GLN A 504 -18.68 31.58 -28.95
C GLN A 504 -18.63 31.20 -30.44
N GLY A 505 -18.18 30.00 -30.80
CA GLY A 505 -18.24 29.50 -32.17
C GLY A 505 -19.67 29.28 -32.69
N LYS A 506 -20.61 28.86 -31.82
CA LYS A 506 -22.04 28.77 -32.18
C LYS A 506 -22.74 30.14 -32.24
N ALA A 507 -22.34 31.10 -31.40
CA ALA A 507 -22.88 32.46 -31.45
C ALA A 507 -22.44 33.24 -32.71
N ILE A 508 -21.25 32.94 -33.25
CA ILE A 508 -20.74 33.59 -34.49
C ILE A 508 -21.40 33.01 -35.74
N HIS A 509 -21.90 31.76 -35.71
CA HIS A 509 -22.63 31.15 -36.83
C HIS A 509 -24.15 31.34 -36.79
N ALA A 510 -24.72 31.77 -35.67
CA ALA A 510 -26.15 32.11 -35.56
C ALA A 510 -26.44 33.60 -35.85
N GLY A 511 -25.43 34.37 -36.24
CA GLY A 511 -25.52 35.80 -36.56
C GLY A 511 -24.99 36.14 -37.95
N LYS A 512 -25.21 35.27 -38.93
CA LYS A 512 -25.05 35.56 -40.36
C LYS A 512 -26.28 35.11 -41.12
#